data_AF-A0A3A8GZH7-F1
#
_entry.id   AF-A0A3A8GZH7-F1
#
_cell.length_a   1.000
_cell.length_b   1.000
_cell.length_c   1.000
_cell.angle_alpha   90.00
_cell.angle_beta   90.00
_cell.angle_gamma   90.00
#
_symmetry.space_group_name_H-M   'P 1'
#
loop_
_entity.id
_entity.type
_entity.pdbx_description
1 polymer ?
#
loop_
_entity_poly.entity_id
_entity_poly.type
_entity_poly.pdbx_seq_one_letter_code
_entity_poly.pdbx_strand_id
1 'polypeptide(L)' 'MITSDVTYNCCGPSATIRINGTDWNRLLAEGKLDGFRYQKADTNSNGSTTLYFRKVVGRELTNIPPEDFFR' A
#
# COMPACT_ATOMS: atom_id res chain seq x y z
N MET A 1 6.88 -15.52 15.61
CA MET A 1 6.16 -14.62 16.53
C MET A 1 6.07 -13.26 15.83
N ILE A 2 4.89 -12.90 15.33
CA ILE A 2 4.64 -11.58 14.72
C ILE A 2 4.22 -10.65 15.88
N THR A 3 4.95 -9.58 16.12
CA THR A 3 4.80 -8.68 17.28
C THR A 3 4.26 -7.29 16.90
N SER A 4 3.28 -7.21 16.00
CA SER A 4 2.53 -5.97 15.85
C SER A 4 1.04 -6.25 15.92
N ASP A 5 0.47 -6.10 17.12
CA ASP A 5 -0.96 -5.97 17.28
C ASP A 5 -1.37 -4.61 16.75
N VAL A 6 -1.76 -4.57 15.48
CA VAL A 6 -2.28 -3.36 14.87
C VAL A 6 -3.80 -3.39 14.97
N THR A 7 -4.34 -2.63 15.92
CA THR A 7 -5.77 -2.49 16.15
C THR A 7 -6.38 -1.55 15.11
N TYR A 8 -6.62 -2.06 13.91
CA TYR A 8 -7.47 -1.37 12.94
C TYR A 8 -8.92 -1.76 13.15
N ASN A 9 -9.81 -0.77 13.08
CA ASN A 9 -11.24 -1.00 12.87
C ASN A 9 -11.42 -1.64 11.48
N CYS A 10 -11.30 -2.97 11.38
CA CYS A 10 -11.27 -3.68 10.10
C CYS A 10 -12.64 -3.74 9.39
N CYS A 11 -13.69 -3.20 10.01
CA CYS A 11 -15.07 -3.32 9.57
C CYS A 11 -15.65 -2.02 8.95
N GLY A 12 -14.81 -1.01 8.72
CA GLY A 12 -15.23 0.19 7.97
C GLY A 12 -15.48 -0.12 6.49
N PRO A 13 -16.45 0.52 5.82
CA PRO A 13 -16.64 0.36 4.38
C PRO A 13 -15.35 0.77 3.65
N SER A 14 -14.84 -0.13 2.81
CA SER A 14 -13.64 0.09 2.00
C SER A 14 -13.96 0.05 0.52
N ALA A 15 -13.34 0.93 -0.25
CA ALA A 15 -13.40 0.91 -1.70
C ALA A 15 -12.17 0.20 -2.25
N THR A 16 -12.38 -0.71 -3.21
CA THR A 16 -11.28 -1.34 -3.96
C THR A 16 -11.18 -0.66 -5.31
N ILE A 17 -9.99 -0.13 -5.63
CA ILE A 17 -9.67 0.42 -6.95
C ILE A 17 -8.71 -0.55 -7.64
N ARG A 18 -8.99 -0.88 -8.91
CA ARG A 18 -8.08 -1.67 -9.76
C ARG A 18 -7.53 -0.79 -10.87
N ILE A 19 -6.22 -0.81 -11.02
CA ILE A 19 -5.48 -0.05 -12.03
C ILE A 19 -4.58 -1.06 -12.74
N ASN A 20 -4.56 -1.06 -14.07
CA ASN A 20 -3.62 -1.91 -14.81
C ASN A 20 -2.18 -1.37 -14.67
N GLY A 21 -1.18 -2.22 -14.90
CA GLY A 21 0.22 -1.84 -14.70
C GLY A 21 0.70 -0.68 -15.58
N THR A 22 0.20 -0.57 -16.81
CA THR A 22 0.58 0.51 -17.74
C THR A 22 0.04 1.86 -17.27
N ASP A 23 -1.23 1.92 -16.88
CA ASP A 23 -1.85 3.12 -16.32
C ASP A 23 -1.24 3.49 -14.98
N TRP A 24 -0.92 2.52 -14.13
CA TRP A 24 -0.20 2.77 -12.88
C TRP A 24 1.11 3.53 -13.14
N ASN A 25 1.95 3.00 -14.04
CA ASN A 25 3.23 3.62 -14.35
C ASN A 25 3.05 5.02 -14.95
N ARG A 26 2.06 5.21 -15.83
CA ARG A 26 1.75 6.50 -16.45
C ARG A 26 1.29 7.52 -15.40
N LEU A 27 0.31 7.17 -14.56
CA LEU A 27 -0.23 8.06 -13.53
C LEU A 27 0.82 8.43 -12.49
N LEU A 28 1.71 7.48 -12.14
CA LEU A 28 2.85 7.73 -11.25
C LEU A 28 3.83 8.73 -11.88
N ALA A 29 4.22 8.51 -13.14
CA ALA A 29 5.14 9.40 -13.86
C ALA A 29 4.56 10.80 -14.07
N GLU A 30 3.24 10.91 -14.29
CA GLU A 30 2.52 12.18 -14.36
C GLU A 30 2.37 12.87 -12.99
N GLY A 31 2.73 12.21 -11.87
CA GLY A 31 2.57 12.74 -10.51
C GLY A 31 1.13 12.78 -10.00
N LYS A 32 0.20 12.10 -10.70
CA LYS A 32 -1.23 12.09 -10.37
C LYS A 32 -1.57 11.17 -9.20
N LEU A 33 -0.63 10.33 -8.80
CA LEU A 33 -0.78 9.43 -7.67
C LEU A 33 -0.17 9.98 -6.39
N ASP A 34 0.30 11.24 -6.34
CA ASP A 34 0.85 11.80 -5.11
C ASP A 34 -0.16 11.67 -3.94
N GLY A 35 0.33 11.18 -2.80
CA GLY A 35 -0.49 10.86 -1.63
C GLY A 35 -1.27 9.54 -1.71
N PHE A 36 -1.32 8.86 -2.86
CA PHE A 36 -2.00 7.58 -3.00
C PHE A 36 -1.37 6.53 -2.09
N ARG A 37 -2.21 5.80 -1.34
CA ARG A 37 -1.79 4.75 -0.41
C ARG A 37 -2.27 3.40 -0.88
N TYR A 38 -1.40 2.40 -0.81
CA TYR A 38 -1.74 1.02 -1.19
C TYR A 38 -0.93 0.02 -0.38
N GLN A 39 -1.44 -1.20 -0.30
CA GLN A 39 -0.75 -2.33 0.33
C GLN A 39 -0.09 -3.19 -0.74
N LYS A 40 1.14 -3.65 -0.49
CA LYS A 40 1.85 -4.61 -1.34
C LYS A 40 2.15 -5.85 -0.52
N ALA A 41 1.67 -7.00 -0.96
CA ALA A 41 2.03 -8.28 -0.40
C ALA A 41 3.15 -8.90 -1.22
N ASP A 42 4.30 -9.18 -0.61
CA ASP A 42 5.35 -9.99 -1.23
C ASP A 42 5.35 -11.37 -0.56
N THR A 43 5.16 -12.42 -1.35
CA THR A 43 5.19 -13.80 -0.89
C THR A 43 6.57 -14.38 -1.19
N ASN A 44 7.29 -14.79 -0.15
CA ASN A 44 8.58 -15.44 -0.29
C ASN A 44 8.43 -16.91 -0.73
N SER A 45 9.51 -17.50 -1.24
CA SER A 45 9.55 -18.90 -1.68
C SER A 45 9.20 -19.93 -0.60
N ASN A 46 9.28 -19.54 0.68
CA ASN A 46 8.89 -20.35 1.82
C ASN A 46 7.41 -20.17 2.24
N GLY A 47 6.60 -19.47 1.45
CA GLY A 47 5.18 -19.23 1.72
C GLY A 47 4.89 -18.12 2.74
N SER A 48 5.92 -17.50 3.34
CA SER A 48 5.74 -16.34 4.21
C SER A 48 5.35 -15.12 3.39
N THR A 49 4.29 -14.42 3.81
CA THR A 49 3.85 -13.17 3.19
C THR A 49 4.24 -11.98 4.06
N THR A 50 4.96 -11.03 3.46
CA THR A 50 5.23 -9.74 4.08
C THR A 50 4.30 -8.70 3.48
N LEU A 51 3.54 -8.01 4.34
CA LEU A 51 2.66 -6.91 3.94
C LEU A 51 3.37 -5.57 4.12
N TYR A 52 3.51 -4.83 3.04
CA TYR A 52 4.04 -3.47 3.05
C TYR A 52 2.91 -2.47 2.88
N PHE A 53 2.92 -1.42 3.69
CA PHE A 53 2.06 -0.25 3.52
C PHE A 53 2.87 0.81 2.78
N ARG A 54 2.34 1.31 1.66
CA ARG A 54 3.05 2.25 0.80
C ARG A 54 2.25 3.52 0.58
N LYS A 55 2.97 4.62 0.42
CA LYS A 55 2.47 5.93 0.01
C LYS A 55 3.32 6.44 -1.14
N VAL A 56 2.69 7.09 -2.12
CA VAL A 56 3.40 7.86 -3.13
C VAL A 56 3.74 9.25 -2.55
N VAL A 57 5.00 9.65 -2.66
CA VAL A 57 5.49 11.00 -2.29
C VAL A 57 6.05 11.66 -3.54
N GLY A 58 5.31 12.62 -4.08
CA GLY A 58 5.54 13.17 -5.42
C GLY A 58 5.35 12.09 -6.48
N ARG A 59 6.45 11.45 -6.89
CA ARG A 59 6.48 10.35 -7.88
C ARG A 59 7.16 9.09 -7.36
N GLU A 60 7.62 9.11 -6.11
CA GLU A 60 8.38 8.02 -5.51
C GLU A 60 7.49 7.14 -4.63
N LEU A 61 7.79 5.83 -4.62
CA LEU A 61 7.08 4.86 -3.79
C LEU A 61 7.80 4.73 -2.45
N THR A 62 7.16 5.14 -1.37
CA THR A 62 7.75 5.10 -0.02
C THR A 62 6.99 4.10 0.86
N ASN A 63 7.74 3.34 1.67
CA ASN A 63 7.13 2.53 2.72
C ASN A 63 6.71 3.45 3.88
N ILE A 64 5.49 3.26 4.36
CA ILE A 64 4.98 3.93 5.55
C ILE A 64 4.70 2.88 6.62
N PRO A 65 4.75 3.26 7.91
CA PRO A 65 4.34 2.34 8.94
C PRO A 65 2.82 2.12 8.84
N PRO A 66 2.30 0.96 9.30
CA PRO A 66 0.89 0.64 9.18
C PRO A 66 -0.01 1.77 9.69
N GLU A 67 0.32 2.37 10.84
CA GLU A 67 -0.50 3.33 11.57
C GLU A 67 -0.76 4.64 10.80
N ASP A 68 0.05 4.90 9.77
CA ASP A 68 -0.09 6.05 8.89
C ASP A 68 -0.97 5.77 7.66
N PHE A 69 -1.37 4.51 7.44
CA PHE A 69 -2.12 4.11 6.24
C PHE A 69 -3.53 4.69 6.20
N PHE A 70 -4.21 4.75 7.35
CA PHE A 70 -5.59 5.23 7.47
C PHE A 70 -5.69 6.68 8.00
N ARG A 71 -4.56 7.38 8.16
CA ARG A 71 -4.54 8.78 8.63
C ARG A 71 -4.96 9.78 7.56
#